data_AF-A0A2V9GT85-F1
#
_entry.id   AF-A0A2V9GT85-F1
#
_cell.length_a   1.000
_cell.length_b   1.000
_cell.length_c   1.000
_cell.angle_alpha   90.00
_cell.angle_beta   90.00
_cell.angle_gamma   90.00
#
_symmetry.space_group_name_H-M   'P 1'
#
loop_
_entity.id
_entity.type
_entity.pdbx_description
1 polymer ?
#
loop_
_entity_poly.entity_id
_entity_poly.type
_entity_poly.pdbx_seq_one_letter_code
_entity_poly.pdbx_strand_id
1 'polypeptide(L)'
;SDAKSFYSKISGTRDLYRVADLEGQLRNTIIAKMTDAFAASQVPFLDMAANQGTLAEKISETLKPAFTEYGLALDSFVVENLSLPDELQKVLDQRISMNMLGDMGKYTQYQVAQSIPIAAANEGGGAVGMGAGLGAGVAMGQAMMDAVKKSTSTPVGGAAPAAAGTPAAETKFCSECGKSIPRSAKFCPECGKPQV
;
A
#
# COMPACT_ATOMS: atom_id res chain seq x y z
N SER A 1 -6.37 27.05 -30.77
CA SER A 1 -6.41 28.29 -29.97
C SER A 1 -7.42 29.25 -30.60
N ASP A 2 -8.38 29.77 -29.85
CA ASP A 2 -9.51 30.61 -30.32
C ASP A 2 -9.55 31.94 -29.56
N ALA A 3 -9.19 33.03 -30.24
CA ALA A 3 -9.12 34.37 -29.67
C ALA A 3 -10.49 34.91 -29.24
N LYS A 4 -11.59 34.53 -29.91
CA LYS A 4 -12.93 35.00 -29.58
C LYS A 4 -13.40 34.38 -28.26
N SER A 5 -13.16 33.09 -28.07
CA SER A 5 -13.47 32.39 -26.82
C SER A 5 -12.64 32.95 -25.65
N PHE A 6 -11.35 33.19 -25.86
CA PHE A 6 -10.50 33.81 -24.84
C PHE A 6 -10.97 35.22 -24.47
N TYR A 7 -11.28 36.07 -25.45
CA TYR A 7 -11.78 37.42 -25.20
C TYR A 7 -13.11 37.40 -24.45
N SER A 8 -14.08 36.60 -24.90
CA SER A 8 -15.42 36.60 -24.29
C SER A 8 -15.48 36.01 -22.87
N LYS A 9 -14.60 35.05 -22.54
CA LYS A 9 -14.66 34.32 -21.25
C LYS A 9 -13.58 34.71 -20.25
N ILE A 10 -12.44 35.22 -20.69
CA ILE A 10 -11.27 35.47 -19.83
C ILE A 10 -10.95 36.97 -19.77
N SER A 11 -10.63 37.60 -20.91
CA SER A 11 -10.00 38.93 -20.89
C SER A 11 -10.95 40.11 -21.14
N GLY A 12 -12.14 39.89 -21.69
CA GLY A 12 -12.99 40.93 -22.26
C GLY A 12 -13.64 41.90 -21.27
N THR A 13 -13.44 41.70 -19.97
CA THR A 13 -13.88 42.62 -18.91
C THR A 13 -12.84 43.69 -18.56
N ARG A 14 -11.63 43.61 -19.14
CA ARG A 14 -10.52 44.52 -18.84
C ARG A 14 -9.90 45.07 -20.13
N ASP A 15 -9.50 46.33 -20.09
CA ASP A 15 -8.76 46.98 -21.20
C ASP A 15 -7.36 46.37 -21.40
N LEU A 16 -6.76 45.85 -20.33
CA LEU A 16 -5.46 45.20 -20.36
C LEU A 16 -5.46 43.95 -19.47
N TYR A 17 -5.00 42.83 -20.02
CA TYR A 17 -4.96 41.54 -19.36
C TYR A 17 -3.57 40.92 -19.53
N ARG A 18 -2.86 40.64 -18.42
CA ARG A 18 -1.49 40.14 -18.45
C ARG A 18 -1.44 38.64 -18.15
N VAL A 19 -0.30 38.03 -18.47
CA VAL A 19 -0.02 36.62 -18.14
C VAL A 19 -0.16 36.36 -16.63
N ALA A 20 0.30 37.30 -15.80
CA ALA A 20 0.18 37.18 -14.33
C ALA A 20 -1.27 37.11 -13.84
N ASP A 21 -2.22 37.71 -14.57
CA ASP A 21 -3.65 37.64 -14.24
C ASP A 21 -4.24 36.25 -14.57
N LEU A 22 -3.67 35.57 -15.57
CA LEU A 22 -4.13 34.27 -16.06
C LEU A 22 -3.49 33.09 -15.30
N GLU A 23 -2.23 33.22 -14.90
CA GLU A 23 -1.42 32.13 -14.37
C GLU A 23 -2.08 31.46 -13.15
N GLY A 24 -2.56 32.27 -12.19
CA GLY A 24 -3.23 31.75 -11.00
C GLY A 24 -4.50 30.96 -11.32
N GLN A 25 -5.30 31.46 -12.27
CA GLN A 25 -6.51 30.77 -12.71
C GLN A 25 -6.18 29.44 -13.39
N LEU A 26 -5.23 29.42 -14.33
CA LEU A 26 -4.82 28.19 -15.01
C LEU A 26 -4.24 27.17 -14.03
N ARG A 27 -3.38 27.60 -13.11
CA ARG A 27 -2.83 26.74 -12.05
C ARG A 27 -3.94 26.09 -11.24
N ASN A 28 -4.93 26.87 -10.79
CA ASN A 28 -6.05 26.35 -10.01
C ASN A 28 -6.91 25.37 -10.82
N THR A 29 -7.17 25.66 -12.09
CA THR A 29 -7.88 24.76 -12.99
C THR A 29 -7.12 23.45 -13.19
N ILE A 30 -5.80 23.50 -13.39
CA ILE A 30 -4.96 22.32 -13.54
C ILE A 30 -5.02 21.47 -12.27
N ILE A 31 -4.84 22.07 -11.09
CA ILE A 31 -4.88 21.36 -9.81
C ILE A 31 -6.24 20.68 -9.62
N ALA A 32 -7.34 21.40 -9.81
CA ALA A 32 -8.68 20.84 -9.65
C ALA A 32 -8.91 19.64 -10.59
N LYS A 33 -8.56 19.76 -11.87
CA LYS A 33 -8.72 18.68 -12.85
C LYS A 33 -7.78 17.50 -12.60
N MET A 34 -6.56 17.75 -12.12
CA MET A 34 -5.66 16.68 -11.68
C MET A 34 -6.26 15.93 -10.49
N THR A 35 -6.76 16.63 -9.47
CA THR A 35 -7.42 16.02 -8.31
C THR A 35 -8.62 15.18 -8.74
N ASP A 36 -9.47 15.69 -9.63
CA ASP A 36 -10.60 14.94 -10.19
C ASP A 36 -10.14 13.68 -10.93
N ALA A 37 -9.09 13.79 -11.76
CA ALA A 37 -8.53 12.66 -12.51
C ALA A 37 -7.97 11.58 -11.57
N PHE A 38 -7.30 11.97 -10.48
CA PHE A 38 -6.83 11.02 -9.47
C PHE A 38 -7.96 10.37 -8.69
N ALA A 39 -9.00 11.13 -8.33
CA ALA A 39 -10.16 10.61 -7.61
C ALA A 39 -10.96 9.61 -8.45
N ALA A 40 -11.08 9.85 -9.76
CA ALA A 40 -11.75 8.96 -10.70
C ALA A 40 -10.88 7.75 -11.10
N SER A 41 -9.56 7.86 -10.94
CA SER A 41 -8.62 6.81 -11.30
C SER A 41 -8.71 5.63 -10.32
N GLN A 42 -9.04 4.45 -10.85
CA GLN A 42 -8.95 3.18 -10.11
C GLN A 42 -7.53 2.59 -10.08
N VAL A 43 -6.52 3.30 -10.60
CA VAL A 43 -5.15 2.82 -10.66
C VAL A 43 -4.49 2.99 -9.28
N PRO A 44 -3.76 1.99 -8.75
CA PRO A 44 -2.95 2.16 -7.55
C PRO A 44 -1.88 3.24 -7.74
N PHE A 45 -1.67 4.08 -6.74
CA PHE A 45 -0.68 5.17 -6.80
C PHE A 45 0.73 4.70 -7.21
N LEU A 46 1.14 3.51 -6.76
CA LEU A 46 2.45 2.93 -7.10
C LEU A 46 2.61 2.66 -8.60
N ASP A 47 1.54 2.19 -9.26
CA ASP A 47 1.55 1.94 -10.69
C ASP A 47 1.58 3.24 -11.49
N MET A 48 0.95 4.30 -10.97
CA MET A 48 1.04 5.64 -11.55
C MET A 48 2.44 6.24 -11.40
N ALA A 49 3.09 6.05 -10.25
CA ALA A 49 4.45 6.51 -10.00
C ALA A 49 5.48 5.83 -10.88
N ALA A 50 5.27 4.56 -11.21
CA ALA A 50 6.10 3.82 -12.15
C ALA A 50 5.89 4.27 -13.61
N ASN A 51 4.72 4.82 -13.96
CA ASN A 51 4.33 5.16 -15.34
C ASN A 51 3.96 6.64 -15.51
N GLN A 52 4.89 7.54 -15.16
CA GLN A 52 4.65 8.99 -15.15
C GLN A 52 4.28 9.56 -16.53
N GLY A 53 4.82 9.01 -17.62
CA GLY A 53 4.48 9.43 -18.99
C GLY A 53 3.01 9.18 -19.32
N THR A 54 2.52 7.96 -19.09
CA THR A 54 1.11 7.60 -19.29
C THR A 54 0.19 8.41 -18.38
N LEU A 55 0.62 8.70 -17.15
CA LEU A 55 -0.12 9.58 -16.24
C LEU A 55 -0.24 11.00 -16.81
N ALA A 56 0.87 11.57 -17.28
CA ALA A 56 0.90 12.90 -17.88
C ALA A 56 -0.01 12.98 -19.11
N GLU A 57 0.00 11.95 -19.98
CA GLU A 57 -0.89 11.87 -21.14
C GLU A 57 -2.36 11.88 -20.73
N LYS A 58 -2.78 11.00 -19.81
CA LYS A 58 -4.18 10.94 -19.34
C LYS A 58 -4.66 12.23 -18.69
N ILE A 59 -3.81 12.85 -17.87
CA ILE A 59 -4.12 14.14 -17.25
C ILE A 59 -4.23 15.21 -18.34
N SER A 60 -3.33 15.22 -19.33
CA SER A 60 -3.38 16.16 -20.45
C SER A 60 -4.66 16.03 -21.26
N GLU A 61 -5.14 14.81 -21.53
CA GLU A 61 -6.40 14.55 -22.22
C GLU A 61 -7.60 15.10 -21.45
N THR A 62 -7.56 14.98 -20.13
CA THR A 62 -8.60 15.51 -19.23
C THR A 62 -8.57 17.04 -19.16
N LEU A 63 -7.39 17.66 -19.29
CA LEU A 63 -7.20 19.11 -19.26
C LEU A 63 -7.54 19.80 -20.58
N LYS A 64 -7.32 19.15 -21.73
CA LYS A 64 -7.55 19.72 -23.07
C LYS A 64 -8.92 20.36 -23.25
N PRO A 65 -10.05 19.75 -22.82
CA PRO A 65 -11.37 20.38 -22.91
C PRO A 65 -11.47 21.67 -22.11
N ALA A 66 -10.94 21.71 -20.89
CA ALA A 66 -10.98 22.90 -20.03
C ALA A 66 -10.17 24.06 -20.62
N PHE A 67 -9.01 23.77 -21.23
CA PHE A 67 -8.20 24.79 -21.92
C PHE A 67 -8.91 25.28 -23.19
N THR A 68 -9.52 24.38 -23.95
CA THR A 68 -10.26 24.72 -25.16
C THR A 68 -11.46 25.62 -24.84
N GLU A 69 -12.15 25.38 -23.72
CA GLU A 69 -13.23 26.26 -23.26
C GLU A 69 -12.78 27.69 -23.01
N TYR A 70 -11.52 27.89 -22.62
CA TYR A 70 -10.89 29.21 -22.44
C TYR A 70 -10.28 29.76 -23.73
N GLY A 71 -10.39 29.06 -24.86
CA GLY A 71 -9.76 29.46 -26.13
C GLY A 71 -8.25 29.17 -26.19
N LEU A 72 -7.72 28.42 -25.22
CA LEU A 72 -6.30 28.06 -25.13
C LEU A 72 -6.05 26.67 -25.70
N ALA A 73 -4.83 26.44 -26.17
CA ALA A 73 -4.34 25.11 -26.54
C ALA A 73 -3.36 24.63 -25.46
N LEU A 74 -3.46 23.35 -25.08
CA LEU A 74 -2.49 22.69 -24.22
C LEU A 74 -1.56 21.86 -25.12
N ASP A 75 -0.39 22.40 -25.44
CA ASP A 75 0.55 21.77 -26.38
C ASP A 75 1.32 20.61 -25.73
N SER A 76 1.82 20.81 -24.50
CA SER A 76 2.57 19.81 -23.74
C SER A 76 2.26 19.89 -22.26
N PHE A 77 2.14 18.74 -21.62
CA PHE A 77 2.01 18.61 -20.17
C PHE A 77 2.99 17.54 -19.68
N VAL A 78 3.82 17.87 -18.70
CA VAL A 78 4.84 16.99 -18.14
C VAL A 78 4.70 16.99 -16.62
N VAL A 79 4.78 15.80 -16.02
CA VAL A 79 4.86 15.63 -14.57
C VAL A 79 6.34 15.64 -14.17
N GLU A 80 6.76 16.62 -13.39
CA GLU A 80 8.18 16.77 -12.99
C GLU A 80 8.58 15.83 -11.84
N ASN A 81 7.72 15.69 -10.84
CA ASN A 81 7.99 14.82 -9.70
C ASN A 81 6.69 14.29 -9.11
N LEU A 82 6.66 12.98 -8.82
CA LEU A 82 5.63 12.33 -8.03
C LEU A 82 6.29 11.60 -6.87
N SER A 83 6.33 12.26 -5.71
CA SER A 83 6.87 11.69 -4.48
C SER A 83 5.79 10.94 -3.70
N LEU A 84 6.15 9.74 -3.24
CA LEU A 84 5.34 8.98 -2.29
C LEU A 84 5.38 9.66 -0.92
N PRO A 85 4.24 9.88 -0.24
CA PRO A 85 4.21 10.19 1.18
C PRO A 85 4.99 9.16 2.01
N ASP A 86 5.62 9.61 3.10
CA ASP A 86 6.49 8.78 3.95
C ASP A 86 5.76 7.56 4.54
N GLU A 87 4.47 7.69 4.85
CA GLU A 87 3.64 6.56 5.29
C GLU A 87 3.53 5.47 4.23
N LEU A 88 3.42 5.83 2.94
CA LEU A 88 3.33 4.87 1.85
C LEU A 88 4.66 4.16 1.59
N GLN A 89 5.79 4.86 1.79
CA GLN A 89 7.13 4.26 1.69
C GLN A 89 7.31 3.16 2.74
N LYS A 90 6.95 3.42 4.00
CA LYS A 90 7.04 2.42 5.08
C LYS A 90 6.19 1.19 4.81
N VAL A 91 4.96 1.38 4.33
CA VAL A 91 4.06 0.26 3.97
C VAL A 91 4.63 -0.54 2.80
N LEU A 92 5.22 0.13 1.82
CA LEU A 92 5.88 -0.52 0.69
C LEU A 92 7.09 -1.35 1.17
N ASP A 93 7.98 -0.78 1.98
CA ASP A 93 9.14 -1.47 2.54
C ASP A 93 8.74 -2.67 3.40
N GLN A 94 7.65 -2.52 4.18
CA GLN A 94 7.09 -3.63 4.94
C GLN A 94 6.55 -4.73 4.04
N ARG A 95 5.87 -4.38 2.94
CA ARG A 95 5.36 -5.38 1.99
C ARG A 95 6.48 -6.05 1.19
N ILE A 96 7.52 -5.30 0.80
CA ILE A 96 8.71 -5.81 0.13
C ILE A 96 9.46 -6.76 1.07
N SER A 97 9.71 -6.36 2.31
CA SER A 97 10.36 -7.24 3.30
C SER A 97 9.55 -8.51 3.53
N MET A 98 8.22 -8.43 3.69
CA MET A 98 7.38 -9.63 3.81
C MET A 98 7.43 -10.53 2.58
N ASN A 99 7.45 -9.98 1.36
CA ASN A 99 7.60 -10.75 0.12
C ASN A 99 8.99 -11.36 -0.05
N MET A 100 10.06 -10.63 0.29
CA MET A 100 11.44 -11.12 0.23
C MET A 100 11.70 -12.20 1.29
N LEU A 101 11.07 -12.08 2.45
CA LEU A 101 11.30 -13.00 3.55
C LEU A 101 10.62 -14.34 3.33
N GLY A 102 9.50 -14.40 2.58
CA GLY A 102 8.80 -15.62 2.09
C GLY A 102 8.35 -16.62 3.16
N ASP A 103 8.87 -16.49 4.37
CA ASP A 103 8.87 -17.43 5.46
C ASP A 103 8.69 -16.62 6.75
N MET A 104 7.51 -16.78 7.36
CA MET A 104 7.09 -16.06 8.57
C MET A 104 8.05 -16.26 9.75
N GLY A 105 8.85 -17.34 9.74
CA GLY A 105 9.92 -17.56 10.72
C GLY A 105 11.00 -16.48 10.68
N LYS A 106 11.41 -16.04 9.49
CA LYS A 106 12.43 -14.99 9.34
C LYS A 106 11.90 -13.60 9.63
N TYR A 107 10.60 -13.33 9.40
CA TYR A 107 9.98 -12.07 9.79
C TYR A 107 9.97 -11.88 11.31
N THR A 108 9.64 -12.95 12.05
CA THR A 108 9.70 -12.93 13.52
C THR A 108 11.12 -12.68 14.01
N GLN A 109 12.12 -13.35 13.41
CA GLN A 109 13.54 -13.10 13.71
C GLN A 109 13.97 -11.67 13.35
N TYR A 110 13.51 -11.12 12.24
CA TYR A 110 13.82 -9.75 11.81
C TYR A 110 13.21 -8.69 12.72
N GLN A 111 11.96 -8.87 13.17
CA GLN A 111 11.35 -7.97 14.16
C GLN A 111 12.04 -8.03 15.51
N VAL A 112 12.46 -9.22 15.96
CA VAL A 112 13.28 -9.37 17.17
C VAL A 112 14.64 -8.68 16.98
N ALA A 113 15.27 -8.80 15.81
CA ALA A 113 16.55 -8.16 15.54
C ALA A 113 16.44 -6.62 15.52
N GLN A 114 15.36 -6.06 14.98
CA GLN A 114 15.14 -4.61 14.95
C GLN A 114 14.73 -4.01 16.31
N SER A 115 14.14 -4.79 17.21
CA SER A 115 13.76 -4.29 18.55
C SER A 115 14.93 -4.25 19.54
N ILE A 116 15.99 -5.03 19.31
CA ILE A 116 17.22 -5.01 20.11
C ILE A 116 17.87 -3.62 20.18
N PRO A 117 18.12 -2.91 19.06
CA PRO A 117 18.73 -1.58 19.11
C PRO A 117 17.81 -0.50 19.71
N ILE A 118 16.48 -0.63 19.61
CA ILE A 118 15.53 0.34 20.20
C ILE A 118 15.44 0.17 21.74
N ALA A 119 15.56 -1.07 22.22
CA ALA A 119 15.72 -1.34 23.65
C ALA A 119 17.05 -0.78 24.16
N ALA A 120 18.16 -1.01 23.45
CA ALA A 120 19.49 -0.51 23.79
C ALA A 120 19.61 1.03 23.75
N ALA A 121 18.91 1.71 22.82
CA ALA A 121 18.90 3.17 22.73
C ALA A 121 18.15 3.86 23.89
N ASN A 122 17.27 3.14 24.58
CA ASN A 122 16.60 3.63 25.80
C ASN A 122 17.37 3.27 27.09
N GLU A 123 18.52 2.59 27.00
CA GLU A 123 19.36 2.26 28.17
C GLU A 123 20.19 3.46 28.68
N GLY A 124 20.07 4.64 28.06
CA GLY A 124 20.68 5.88 28.55
C GLY A 124 19.93 6.56 29.71
N GLY A 125 18.78 6.05 30.14
CA GLY A 125 17.90 6.73 31.10
C GLY A 125 17.32 5.82 32.19
N GLY A 126 18.18 5.31 33.08
CA GLY A 126 17.75 4.83 34.40
C GLY A 126 17.79 3.32 34.59
N ALA A 127 18.95 2.82 35.03
CA ALA A 127 19.20 1.90 36.16
C ALA A 127 18.11 0.92 36.69
N VAL A 128 17.17 0.44 35.89
CA VAL A 128 16.20 -0.60 36.30
C VAL A 128 15.94 -1.55 35.12
N GLY A 129 16.88 -2.45 34.81
CA GLY A 129 16.65 -3.46 33.78
C GLY A 129 17.79 -4.43 33.49
N MET A 130 19.04 -4.03 33.78
CA MET A 130 20.21 -4.87 33.53
C MET A 130 20.40 -6.03 34.54
N GLY A 131 19.54 -6.14 35.56
CA GLY A 131 19.43 -7.33 36.42
C GLY A 131 18.31 -8.29 36.01
N ALA A 132 17.45 -7.89 35.05
CA ALA A 132 16.28 -8.64 34.61
C ALA A 132 16.41 -9.16 33.17
N GLY A 133 17.32 -8.64 32.35
CA GLY A 133 17.49 -9.08 30.94
C GLY A 133 18.03 -10.50 30.77
N LEU A 134 18.86 -10.98 31.70
CA LEU A 134 19.34 -12.37 31.71
C LEU A 134 18.43 -13.29 32.56
N GLY A 135 17.79 -12.77 33.60
CA GLY A 135 16.88 -13.55 34.47
C GLY A 135 15.47 -13.74 33.89
N ALA A 136 14.92 -12.73 33.22
CA ALA A 136 13.62 -12.81 32.55
C ALA A 136 13.71 -13.45 31.16
N GLY A 137 14.85 -13.34 30.46
CA GLY A 137 15.10 -14.06 29.22
C GLY A 137 15.16 -15.58 29.42
N VAL A 138 15.75 -16.03 30.54
CA VAL A 138 15.75 -17.45 30.93
C VAL A 138 14.40 -17.90 31.46
N ALA A 139 13.69 -17.09 32.27
CA ALA A 139 12.36 -17.43 32.77
C ALA A 139 11.29 -17.51 31.65
N MET A 140 11.34 -16.61 30.67
CA MET A 140 10.46 -16.65 29.49
C MET A 140 10.86 -17.77 28.52
N GLY A 141 12.17 -18.06 28.39
CA GLY A 141 12.69 -19.21 27.64
C GLY A 141 12.27 -20.56 28.24
N GLN A 142 12.24 -20.68 29.57
CA GLN A 142 11.76 -21.88 30.27
C GLN A 142 10.24 -22.07 30.13
N ALA A 143 9.45 -20.99 30.26
CA ALA A 143 8.00 -21.07 30.04
C ALA A 143 7.64 -21.47 28.60
N MET A 144 8.43 -21.05 27.62
CA MET A 144 8.25 -21.43 26.21
C MET A 144 8.69 -22.88 25.95
N MET A 145 9.76 -23.36 26.60
CA MET A 145 10.20 -24.76 26.53
C MET A 145 9.21 -25.72 27.20
N ASP A 146 8.60 -25.33 28.33
CA ASP A 146 7.56 -26.11 28.99
C ASP A 146 6.25 -26.15 28.20
N ALA A 147 5.91 -25.09 27.46
CA ALA A 147 4.78 -25.08 26.53
C ALA A 147 5.01 -26.01 25.32
N VAL A 148 6.24 -26.11 24.81
CA VAL A 148 6.62 -27.03 23.72
C VAL A 148 6.70 -28.48 24.19
N LYS A 149 7.21 -28.74 25.41
CA LYS A 149 7.19 -30.09 26.01
C LYS A 149 5.77 -30.59 26.26
N LYS A 150 4.86 -29.72 26.69
CA LYS A 150 3.45 -30.08 26.92
C LYS A 150 2.66 -30.33 25.63
N SER A 151 3.18 -29.92 24.48
CA SER A 151 2.64 -30.25 23.15
C SER A 151 3.18 -31.57 22.58
N THR A 152 4.15 -32.24 23.23
CA THR A 152 4.84 -33.41 22.66
C THR A 152 4.74 -34.67 23.55
N SER A 153 3.95 -34.65 24.62
CA SER A 153 3.74 -35.84 25.45
C SER A 153 2.35 -35.89 26.08
N THR A 154 1.42 -36.59 25.45
CA THR A 154 0.28 -37.23 26.14
C THR A 154 -0.12 -38.54 25.46
N PRO A 155 -0.68 -39.51 26.24
CA PRO A 155 -0.48 -40.94 26.06
C PRO A 155 -1.68 -41.66 25.43
N VAL A 156 -1.44 -42.93 25.12
CA VAL A 156 -2.37 -43.99 24.73
C VAL A 156 -3.47 -44.24 25.78
N GLY A 157 -4.72 -44.40 25.32
CA GLY A 157 -5.72 -45.30 25.95
C GLY A 157 -7.08 -44.68 26.34
N GLY A 158 -8.17 -45.13 25.68
CA GLY A 158 -9.56 -44.95 26.14
C GLY A 158 -10.58 -44.81 25.02
N ALA A 159 -11.56 -45.72 24.93
CA ALA A 159 -12.40 -45.99 23.77
C ALA A 159 -13.76 -45.24 23.70
N ALA A 160 -14.14 -44.86 22.45
CA ALA A 160 -15.47 -44.77 21.81
C ALA A 160 -16.58 -43.81 22.35
N PRO A 161 -17.56 -43.35 21.52
CA PRO A 161 -17.83 -43.69 20.11
C PRO A 161 -17.81 -42.50 19.12
N ALA A 162 -17.86 -42.86 17.84
CA ALA A 162 -17.69 -42.06 16.65
C ALA A 162 -18.69 -40.89 16.48
N ALA A 163 -18.16 -39.72 16.14
CA ALA A 163 -18.84 -38.71 15.33
C ALA A 163 -17.82 -38.15 14.33
N ALA A 164 -18.21 -38.14 13.07
CA ALA A 164 -17.36 -38.02 11.88
C ALA A 164 -16.42 -36.81 11.90
N GLY A 165 -15.12 -37.08 11.88
CA GLY A 165 -14.08 -36.11 11.55
C GLY A 165 -14.06 -35.86 10.05
N THR A 166 -14.48 -34.66 9.65
CA THR A 166 -14.27 -34.12 8.30
C THR A 166 -12.76 -33.92 8.09
N PRO A 167 -12.16 -34.38 6.98
CA PRO A 167 -10.74 -34.22 6.73
C PRO A 167 -10.37 -32.74 6.64
N ALA A 168 -9.28 -32.36 7.28
CA ALA A 168 -8.66 -31.04 7.15
C ALA A 168 -8.50 -30.72 5.66
N ALA A 169 -9.32 -29.80 5.17
CA ALA A 169 -9.30 -29.38 3.78
C ALA A 169 -7.95 -28.70 3.51
N GLU A 170 -7.13 -29.33 2.68
CA GLU A 170 -5.96 -28.66 2.11
C GLU A 170 -6.43 -27.38 1.43
N THR A 171 -5.84 -26.24 1.81
CA THR A 171 -6.15 -24.94 1.21
C THR A 171 -4.98 -24.50 0.31
N LYS A 172 -5.28 -23.83 -0.81
CA LYS A 172 -4.34 -23.12 -1.68
C LYS A 172 -4.65 -21.62 -1.66
N PHE A 173 -3.72 -20.79 -2.06
CA PHE A 173 -3.99 -19.35 -2.24
C PHE A 173 -4.46 -19.07 -3.66
N CYS A 174 -5.42 -18.16 -3.80
CA CYS A 174 -5.91 -17.73 -5.09
C CYS A 174 -4.84 -16.94 -5.85
N SER A 175 -4.55 -17.32 -7.10
CA SER A 175 -3.55 -16.65 -7.94
C SER A 175 -3.90 -15.20 -8.31
N GLU A 176 -5.16 -14.83 -8.20
CA GLU A 176 -5.68 -13.53 -8.67
C GLU A 176 -5.96 -12.54 -7.54
N CYS A 177 -6.42 -13.02 -6.38
CA CYS A 177 -6.78 -12.16 -5.24
C CYS A 177 -6.04 -12.48 -3.94
N GLY A 178 -5.24 -13.55 -3.91
CA GLY A 178 -4.39 -13.90 -2.76
C GLY A 178 -5.12 -14.47 -1.53
N LYS A 179 -6.44 -14.66 -1.57
CA LYS A 179 -7.19 -15.25 -0.45
C LYS A 179 -7.05 -16.77 -0.41
N SER A 180 -7.16 -17.37 0.78
CA SER A 180 -7.13 -18.83 0.94
C SER A 180 -8.43 -19.46 0.44
N ILE A 181 -8.30 -20.51 -0.34
CA ILE A 181 -9.39 -21.25 -0.97
C ILE A 181 -9.14 -22.75 -0.84
N PRO A 182 -10.17 -23.61 -0.89
CA PRO A 182 -9.97 -25.06 -0.88
C PRO A 182 -9.11 -25.51 -2.08
N ARG A 183 -8.21 -26.49 -1.92
CA ARG A 183 -7.34 -26.97 -3.02
C ARG A 183 -8.13 -27.49 -4.22
N SER A 184 -9.29 -28.09 -3.97
CA SER A 184 -10.22 -28.59 -4.98
C SER A 184 -11.00 -27.50 -5.72
N ALA A 185 -10.90 -26.23 -5.30
CA ALA A 185 -11.61 -25.14 -5.93
C ALA A 185 -11.02 -24.81 -7.31
N LYS A 186 -11.82 -25.03 -8.36
CA LYS A 186 -11.56 -24.61 -9.75
C LYS A 186 -11.85 -23.12 -9.99
N PHE A 187 -12.61 -22.49 -9.09
CA PHE A 187 -12.94 -21.07 -9.13
C PHE A 187 -12.81 -20.50 -7.72
N CYS A 188 -12.34 -19.26 -7.62
CA CYS A 188 -12.18 -18.60 -6.32
C CYS A 188 -13.56 -18.16 -5.80
N PRO A 189 -14.02 -18.61 -4.62
CA PRO A 189 -15.28 -18.18 -4.02
C PRO A 189 -15.31 -16.69 -3.64
N GLU A 190 -14.14 -16.06 -3.56
CA GLU A 190 -14.01 -14.66 -3.11
C GLU A 190 -13.99 -13.66 -4.27
N CYS A 191 -13.46 -14.04 -5.44
CA CYS A 191 -13.32 -13.12 -6.59
C CYS A 191 -13.90 -13.68 -7.90
N GLY A 192 -14.40 -14.92 -7.91
CA GLY A 192 -15.06 -15.54 -9.08
C GLY A 192 -14.13 -16.01 -10.19
N LYS A 193 -12.82 -15.75 -10.12
CA LYS A 193 -11.87 -16.10 -11.18
C LYS A 193 -11.45 -17.59 -11.16
N PRO A 194 -11.20 -18.22 -12.33
CA PRO A 194 -10.75 -19.61 -12.41
C PRO A 194 -9.38 -19.82 -11.76
N GLN A 195 -9.17 -21.00 -11.20
CA GLN A 195 -8.00 -21.40 -10.41
C GLN A 195 -7.36 -22.60 -11.10
N VAL A 196 -6.37 -22.32 -11.94
CA VAL A 196 -5.51 -23.33 -12.58
C VAL A 196 -4.53 -23.96 -11.60
#